data_AF-A0AAX2KQU2-F1
#
_entry.id   AF-A0AAX2KQU2-F1
#
_cell.length_a   1.000
_cell.length_b   1.000
_cell.length_c   1.000
_cell.angle_alpha   90.00
_cell.angle_beta   90.00
_cell.angle_gamma   90.00
#
_symmetry.space_group_name_H-M   'P 1'
#
loop_
_entity.id
_entity.type
_entity.pdbx_description
1 polymer ?
#
loop_
_entity_poly.entity_id
_entity_poly.type
_entity_poly.pdbx_seq_one_letter_code
_entity_poly.pdbx_strand_id
1 'polypeptide(L)' 'MKINWKHKFTSRKFWAAVTGVIIALLAVFNVDDLTSEKVVTLVAAIGLLAAYIVGEGFVDSNRDN' A
#
# COMPACT_ATOMS: atom_id res chain seq x y z
N MET A 1 10.46 -19.89 -13.43
CA MET A 1 10.35 -18.41 -13.47
C MET A 1 10.34 -17.90 -12.02
N LYS A 2 11.36 -17.15 -11.57
CA LYS A 2 11.45 -16.66 -10.18
C LYS A 2 10.65 -15.37 -10.06
N ILE A 3 9.69 -15.31 -9.14
CA ILE A 3 8.87 -14.11 -8.91
C ILE A 3 9.75 -13.05 -8.24
N ASN A 4 9.87 -11.88 -8.86
CA ASN A 4 10.55 -10.73 -8.25
C ASN A 4 9.57 -9.97 -7.34
N TRP A 5 9.49 -10.40 -6.09
CA TRP A 5 8.61 -9.81 -5.09
C TRP A 5 8.96 -8.35 -4.76
N LYS A 6 10.25 -7.99 -4.74
CA LYS A 6 10.69 -6.60 -4.53
C LYS A 6 10.05 -5.68 -5.56
N HIS A 7 10.15 -6.04 -6.84
CA HIS A 7 9.55 -5.26 -7.93
C HIS A 7 8.01 -5.19 -7.83
N LYS A 8 7.35 -6.27 -7.41
CA LYS A 8 5.89 -6.33 -7.32
C LYS A 8 5.36 -5.47 -6.17
N PHE A 9 6.01 -5.50 -5.00
CA PHE A 9 5.60 -4.70 -3.84
C PHE A 9 5.93 -3.20 -3.98
N THR A 10 6.94 -2.81 -4.76
CA THR A 10 7.21 -1.38 -5.05
C THR A 10 6.38 -0.86 -6.23
N SER A 11 5.59 -1.71 -6.89
CA SER A 11 4.83 -1.32 -8.07
C SER A 11 3.61 -0.47 -7.72
N ARG A 12 3.50 0.72 -8.31
CA ARG A 12 2.29 1.57 -8.22
C ARG A 12 1.02 0.83 -8.67
N LYS A 13 1.14 -0.08 -9.64
CA LYS A 13 0.01 -0.87 -10.14
C LYS A 13 -0.54 -1.83 -9.08
N PHE A 14 0.34 -2.39 -8.26
CA PHE A 14 -0.06 -3.27 -7.16
C PHE A 14 -0.83 -2.47 -6.10
N TRP A 15 -0.29 -1.35 -5.65
CA TRP A 15 -0.94 -0.50 -4.64
C TRP A 15 -2.25 0.10 -5.14
N ALA A 16 -2.34 0.50 -6.41
CA ALA A 16 -3.60 0.93 -7.02
C ALA A 16 -4.67 -0.17 -7.00
N ALA A 17 -4.28 -1.42 -7.28
CA ALA A 17 -5.20 -2.56 -7.22
C ALA A 17 -5.67 -2.83 -5.78
N VAL A 18 -4.78 -2.77 -4.79
CA VAL A 18 -5.13 -2.92 -3.37
C VAL A 18 -6.13 -1.84 -2.95
N THR A 19 -5.86 -0.57 -3.24
CA THR A 19 -6.79 0.54 -2.93
C THR A 19 -8.12 0.38 -3.66
N GLY A 20 -8.12 -0.02 -4.92
CA GLY A 20 -9.34 -0.26 -5.68
C GLY A 20 -10.21 -1.36 -5.09
N VAL A 21 -9.61 -2.44 -4.59
CA VAL A 21 -10.32 -3.51 -3.87
C VAL A 21 -10.93 -2.97 -2.59
N ILE A 22 -10.20 -2.19 -1.81
CA ILE A 22 -10.72 -1.61 -0.55
C ILE A 22 -11.92 -0.70 -0.83
N ILE A 23 -11.84 0.16 -1.84
CA ILE A 23 -12.96 1.04 -2.25
C ILE A 23 -14.17 0.20 -2.68
N ALA A 24 -13.95 -0.84 -3.48
CA ALA A 24 -15.03 -1.74 -3.90
C ALA A 24 -15.71 -2.44 -2.71
N LEU A 25 -14.94 -2.85 -1.69
CA LEU A 25 -15.49 -3.43 -0.47
C LEU A 25 -16.36 -2.42 0.29
N LEU A 26 -15.89 -1.19 0.48
CA LEU A 26 -16.69 -0.14 1.14
C LEU A 26 -18.04 0.07 0.43
N ALA A 27 -18.03 0.08 -0.91
CA ALA A 27 -19.23 0.22 -1.71
C ALA A 27 -20.18 -0.99 -1.56
N VAL A 28 -19.65 -2.22 -1.64
CA VAL A 28 -20.46 -3.45 -1.52
C VAL A 28 -21.15 -3.55 -0.15
N PHE A 29 -20.47 -3.12 0.90
CA PHE A 29 -21.00 -3.18 2.27
C PHE A 29 -21.85 -1.96 2.68
N ASN A 30 -22.08 -0.99 1.78
CA ASN A 30 -22.80 0.26 2.09
C ASN A 30 -22.27 0.96 3.35
N VAL A 31 -20.94 1.04 3.47
CA VAL A 31 -20.29 1.74 4.59
C VAL A 31 -20.60 3.24 4.50
N ASP A 32 -20.94 3.87 5.62
CA ASP A 32 -21.24 5.30 5.69
C ASP A 32 -20.02 6.18 5.36
N ASP A 33 -20.27 7.44 5.00
CA ASP A 33 -19.22 8.37 4.56
C ASP A 33 -18.14 8.62 5.63
N LEU A 34 -18.54 8.75 6.90
CA LEU A 34 -17.60 9.00 8.00
C LEU A 34 -16.67 7.80 8.22
N THR A 35 -17.21 6.58 8.17
CA THR A 35 -16.40 5.36 8.27
C THR A 35 -15.54 5.18 7.02
N SER A 36 -16.05 5.50 5.83
CA SER A 36 -15.29 5.44 4.58
C SER A 36 -14.09 6.39 4.58
N GLU A 37 -14.26 7.62 5.07
CA GLU A 37 -13.18 8.60 5.22
C GLU A 37 -12.09 8.08 6.19
N LYS A 38 -12.48 7.46 7.31
CA LYS A 38 -11.56 6.81 8.26
C LYS A 38 -10.76 5.68 7.60
N VAL A 39 -11.40 4.88 6.74
CA VAL A 39 -10.72 3.81 6.02
C VAL A 39 -9.74 4.38 4.99
N VAL A 40 -10.13 5.42 4.25
CA VAL A 40 -9.24 6.10 3.28
C VAL A 40 -8.00 6.68 3.98
N THR A 41 -8.18 7.33 5.13
CA THR A 41 -7.06 7.86 5.92
C THR A 41 -6.17 6.75 6.48
N LEU A 42 -6.74 5.62 6.91
CA LEU A 42 -5.97 4.44 7.32
C LEU A 42 -5.14 3.86 6.17
N VAL A 43 -5.72 3.72 4.97
CA VAL A 43 -5.02 3.24 3.77
C VAL A 43 -3.86 4.18 3.40
N ALA A 44 -4.06 5.49 3.51
CA ALA A 44 -2.99 6.47 3.29
C ALA A 44 -1.84 6.33 4.31
N ALA A 45 -2.15 6.13 5.59
CA ALA A 45 -1.17 5.89 6.64
C ALA A 45 -0.34 4.61 6.40
N ILE A 46 -1.00 3.52 5.97
CA ILE A 46 -0.33 2.28 5.59
C ILE A 46 0.59 2.51 4.38
N GLY A 47 0.15 3.27 3.39
CA GLY A 47 0.97 3.63 2.22
C GLY A 47 2.23 4.41 2.59
N LEU A 48 2.12 5.37 3.52
CA LEU A 48 3.25 6.13 4.07
C LEU A 48 4.24 5.21 4.78
N LEU A 49 3.77 4.33 5.67
CA LEU A 49 4.62 3.38 6.39
C LEU A 49 5.32 2.41 5.43
N ALA A 50 4.60 1.88 4.43
CA ALA A 50 5.18 1.01 3.42
C ALA A 50 6.27 1.73 2.62
N ALA A 51 6.06 2.98 2.22
CA ALA A 51 7.06 3.78 1.51
C ALA A 51 8.30 4.04 2.38
N TYR A 52 8.10 4.33 3.67
CA TYR A 52 9.18 4.54 4.63
C TYR A 52 10.04 3.28 4.80
N ILE A 53 9.43 2.13 5.08
CA ILE A 53 10.13 0.84 5.24
C ILE A 53 10.92 0.48 3.99
N VAL A 54 10.34 0.69 2.81
CA VAL A 54 11.04 0.47 1.54
C VAL A 54 12.24 1.43 1.42
N GLY A 55 12.07 2.71 1.78
CA GLY A 55 13.13 3.71 1.78
C GLY A 55 14.29 3.36 2.71
N GLU A 56 14.01 2.99 3.96
CA GLU A 56 15.02 2.52 4.91
C GLU A 56 15.74 1.28 4.39
N GLY A 57 15.00 0.30 3.86
CA GLY A 57 15.60 -0.91 3.29
C GLY A 57 16.54 -0.65 2.11
N PHE A 58 16.33 0.43 1.33
CA PHE A 58 17.29 0.88 0.32
C PHE A 58 18.53 1.53 0.94
N VAL A 59 18.36 2.34 1.99
CA VAL A 59 19.49 2.97 2.70
C VAL A 59 20.36 1.89 3.36
N ASP A 60 19.77 0.92 4.04
CA ASP A 60 20.49 -0.17 4.69
C ASP A 60 21.24 -1.05 3.67
N SER A 61 20.59 -1.39 2.56
CA SER A 61 21.23 -2.13 1.47
C SER A 61 22.42 -1.38 0.86
N ASN A 62 22.46 -0.05 0.96
CA ASN A 62 23.54 0.78 0.46
C ASN A 62 24.62 1.07 1.52
N ARG A 63 24.33 0.88 2.82
CA ARG A 63 25.32 1.02 3.91
C ARG A 63 26.21 -0.22 4.06
N ASP A 64 25.69 -1.39 3.70
CA ASP A 64 26.39 -2.67 3.83
C ASP A 64 27.20 -3.06 2.56
N ASN A 65 27.32 -2.16 1.58
CA ASN A 65 28.20 -2.27 0.40
C ASN A 65 29.31 -1.21 0.45
#